data_AF-A0A1T4W218-F1
#
_entry.id   AF-A0A1T4W218-F1
#
_cell.length_a   1.000
_cell.length_b   1.000
_cell.length_c   1.000
_cell.angle_alpha   90.00
_cell.angle_beta   90.00
_cell.angle_gamma   90.00
#
_symmetry.space_group_name_H-M   'P 1'
#
loop_
_entity.id
_entity.type
_entity.pdbx_description
1 polymer ?
#
loop_
_entity_poly.entity_id
_entity_poly.type
_entity_poly.pdbx_seq_one_letter_code
_entity_poly.pdbx_strand_id
1 'polypeptide(L)'
;MTRSPLPRSLSRLFVLLVAALTVTGLAQMPIFKRYYIADIPGLGWLSDYYFTHMVHYVGAALLLALLGYVSARWLREWSGSMRLTRTGLVRVVLLLGIVGTGALRMYKNQPGVSLEPFTVMLVDWTHLGLVLLLGLAAVWARLMGRRAYAVAGRH
;
A
#
# COMPACT_ATOMS: atom_id res chain seq x y z
N MET A 1 -7.81 4.38 -26.69
CA MET A 1 -8.00 3.75 -25.35
C MET A 1 -6.76 2.95 -25.00
N THR A 2 -5.93 3.40 -24.07
CA THR A 2 -4.76 2.64 -23.61
C THR A 2 -5.26 1.46 -22.77
N ARG A 3 -5.31 0.27 -23.36
CA ARG A 3 -5.58 -0.96 -22.60
C ARG A 3 -4.36 -1.22 -21.71
N SER A 4 -4.58 -1.25 -20.39
CA SER A 4 -3.57 -1.74 -19.46
C SER A 4 -3.18 -3.17 -19.87
N PRO A 5 -1.90 -3.52 -19.91
CA PRO A 5 -1.47 -4.88 -20.24
C PRO A 5 -1.79 -5.86 -19.09
N LEU A 6 -2.21 -5.36 -17.93
CA LEU A 6 -2.67 -6.16 -16.80
C LEU A 6 -4.16 -6.47 -16.89
N PRO A 7 -4.58 -7.71 -16.56
CA PRO A 7 -5.99 -8.06 -16.50
C PRO A 7 -6.71 -7.27 -15.41
N ARG A 8 -8.02 -7.07 -15.60
CA ARG A 8 -8.86 -6.31 -14.65
C ARG A 8 -8.91 -6.95 -13.27
N SER A 9 -8.84 -8.28 -13.20
CA SER A 9 -8.78 -9.04 -11.95
C SER A 9 -7.57 -8.64 -11.10
N LEU A 10 -6.38 -8.55 -11.71
CA LEU A 10 -5.16 -8.16 -11.01
C LEU A 10 -5.23 -6.71 -10.51
N SER A 11 -5.81 -5.81 -11.31
CA SER A 11 -6.05 -4.42 -10.89
C SER A 11 -6.99 -4.35 -9.68
N ARG A 12 -8.05 -5.19 -9.65
CA ARG A 12 -8.97 -5.28 -8.50
C ARG A 12 -8.28 -5.87 -7.29
N LEU A 13 -7.50 -6.94 -7.46
CA LEU A 13 -6.73 -7.56 -6.38
C LEU A 13 -5.79 -6.54 -5.73
N PHE A 14 -5.07 -5.73 -6.52
CA PHE A 14 -4.22 -4.66 -6.01
C PHE A 14 -5.03 -3.68 -5.13
N VAL A 15 -6.18 -3.21 -5.62
CA VAL A 15 -7.02 -2.26 -4.86
C VAL A 15 -7.55 -2.90 -3.56
N LEU A 16 -8.00 -4.15 -3.62
CA LEU A 16 -8.49 -4.87 -2.44
C LEU A 16 -7.38 -5.11 -1.41
N LEU A 17 -6.18 -5.48 -1.84
CA LEU A 17 -5.02 -5.64 -0.97
C LEU A 17 -4.65 -4.33 -0.29
N VAL A 18 -4.54 -3.23 -1.04
CA VAL A 18 -4.22 -1.91 -0.47
C VAL A 18 -5.30 -1.46 0.50
N ALA A 19 -6.59 -1.69 0.19
CA ALA A 19 -7.68 -1.36 1.10
C ALA A 19 -7.63 -2.19 2.40
N ALA A 20 -7.44 -3.51 2.28
CA ALA A 20 -7.32 -4.40 3.44
C ALA A 20 -6.11 -4.04 4.32
N LEU A 21 -4.97 -3.72 3.71
CA LEU A 21 -3.79 -3.23 4.42
C LEU A 21 -4.01 -1.90 5.10
N THR A 22 -4.75 -0.98 4.46
CA THR A 22 -5.11 0.30 5.07
C THR A 22 -5.99 0.08 6.30
N VAL A 23 -7.04 -0.74 6.20
CA VAL A 23 -7.93 -1.05 7.33
C VAL A 23 -7.18 -1.71 8.47
N THR A 24 -6.41 -2.78 8.19
CA THR A 24 -5.66 -3.49 9.22
C THR A 24 -4.51 -2.67 9.80
N GLY A 25 -3.89 -1.78 9.02
CA GLY A 25 -2.87 -0.84 9.50
C GLY A 25 -3.47 0.22 10.43
N LEU A 26 -4.66 0.74 10.12
CA LEU A 26 -5.40 1.62 11.02
C LEU A 26 -5.86 0.90 12.30
N ALA A 27 -6.21 -0.38 12.19
CA ALA A 27 -6.62 -1.22 13.33
C ALA A 27 -5.50 -1.50 14.34
N GLN A 28 -4.24 -1.46 13.91
CA GLN A 28 -3.09 -1.56 14.83
C GLN A 28 -2.96 -0.35 15.76
N MET A 29 -3.65 0.75 15.45
CA MET A 29 -3.83 1.88 16.34
C MET A 29 -5.16 1.71 17.09
N PRO A 30 -5.30 2.23 18.33
CA PRO A 30 -6.53 2.05 19.12
C PRO A 30 -7.73 2.88 18.62
N ILE A 31 -7.74 3.29 17.34
CA ILE A 31 -8.74 4.18 16.73
C ILE A 31 -10.11 3.50 16.69
N PHE A 32 -10.19 2.25 16.21
CA PHE A 32 -11.49 1.57 16.07
C PHE A 32 -12.15 1.25 17.39
N LYS A 33 -11.36 1.01 18.45
CA LYS A 33 -11.91 0.89 19.80
C LYS A 33 -12.28 2.25 20.39
N ARG A 34 -11.44 3.28 20.23
CA ARG A 34 -11.67 4.63 20.77
C ARG A 34 -12.93 5.31 20.22
N TYR A 35 -13.31 5.00 18.99
CA TYR A 35 -14.50 5.56 18.34
C TYR A 35 -15.65 4.54 18.21
N TYR A 36 -15.69 3.50 19.05
CA TYR A 36 -16.78 2.51 19.13
C TYR A 36 -17.08 1.73 17.83
N ILE A 37 -16.20 1.80 16.83
CA ILE A 37 -16.36 1.05 15.57
C ILE A 37 -16.26 -0.47 15.84
N ALA A 38 -15.37 -0.88 16.75
CA ALA A 38 -15.24 -2.27 17.16
C ALA A 38 -16.45 -2.80 17.94
N ASP A 39 -17.33 -1.92 18.43
CA ASP A 39 -18.52 -2.32 19.18
C ASP A 39 -19.73 -2.57 18.25
N ILE A 40 -19.60 -2.28 16.95
CA ILE A 40 -20.57 -2.65 15.93
C ILE A 40 -20.57 -4.19 15.78
N PRO A 41 -21.74 -4.86 15.77
CA PRO A 41 -21.81 -6.32 15.61
C PRO A 41 -21.01 -6.82 14.41
N GLY A 42 -20.11 -7.78 14.64
CA GLY A 42 -19.23 -8.36 13.61
C GLY A 42 -17.90 -7.62 13.38
N LEU A 43 -17.66 -6.46 14.01
CA LEU A 43 -16.43 -5.67 13.85
C LEU A 43 -15.45 -5.75 15.02
N GLY A 44 -15.72 -6.58 16.03
CA GLY A 44 -14.85 -6.71 17.22
C GLY A 44 -13.39 -7.07 16.91
N TRP A 45 -13.14 -7.81 15.82
CA TRP A 45 -11.81 -8.16 15.35
C TRP A 45 -10.93 -6.95 15.01
N LEU A 46 -11.52 -5.79 14.70
CA LEU A 46 -10.79 -4.54 14.46
C LEU A 46 -10.09 -3.99 15.71
N SER A 47 -10.42 -4.53 16.89
CA SER A 47 -9.73 -4.21 18.16
C SER A 47 -8.75 -5.29 18.62
N ASP A 48 -8.66 -6.42 17.92
CA ASP A 48 -7.68 -7.47 18.17
C ASP A 48 -6.36 -7.14 17.47
N TYR A 49 -5.38 -6.69 18.24
CA TYR A 49 -4.06 -6.34 17.73
C TYR A 49 -3.36 -7.52 17.07
N TYR A 50 -3.37 -8.71 17.68
CA TYR A 50 -2.64 -9.86 17.14
C TYR A 50 -3.23 -10.34 15.83
N PHE A 51 -4.57 -10.45 15.77
CA PHE A 51 -5.26 -10.84 14.56
C PHE A 51 -5.04 -9.82 13.43
N THR A 52 -5.22 -8.52 13.71
CA THR A 52 -5.04 -7.47 12.71
C THR A 52 -3.57 -7.36 12.26
N HIS A 53 -2.62 -7.57 13.16
CA HIS A 53 -1.18 -7.62 12.84
C HIS A 53 -0.85 -8.78 11.89
N MET A 54 -1.36 -9.99 12.19
CA MET A 54 -1.19 -11.16 11.32
C MET A 54 -1.77 -10.93 9.93
N VAL A 55 -3.02 -10.45 9.84
CA VAL A 55 -3.67 -10.18 8.54
C VAL A 55 -2.91 -9.10 7.77
N HIS A 56 -2.39 -8.07 8.44
CA HIS A 56 -1.58 -7.04 7.82
C HIS A 56 -0.28 -7.61 7.23
N TYR A 57 0.42 -8.48 7.96
CA TYR A 57 1.66 -9.12 7.48
C TYR A 57 1.42 -10.04 6.29
N VAL A 58 0.36 -10.86 6.34
CA VAL A 58 -0.05 -11.69 5.19
C VAL A 58 -0.41 -10.83 3.99
N GLY A 59 -1.20 -9.78 4.19
CA GLY A 59 -1.54 -8.82 3.14
C GLY A 59 -0.32 -8.14 2.54
N ALA A 60 0.68 -7.81 3.38
CA ALA A 60 1.90 -7.15 2.95
C ALA A 60 2.76 -8.09 2.11
N ALA A 61 2.89 -9.35 2.52
CA ALA A 61 3.57 -10.38 1.74
C ALA A 61 2.92 -10.58 0.35
N LEU A 62 1.57 -10.64 0.29
CA LEU A 62 0.83 -10.73 -0.96
C LEU A 62 1.01 -9.49 -1.84
N LEU A 63 0.98 -8.29 -1.25
CA LEU A 63 1.24 -7.04 -1.97
C LEU A 63 2.67 -7.03 -2.54
N LEU A 64 3.68 -7.43 -1.76
CA LEU A 64 5.06 -7.51 -2.21
C LEU A 64 5.24 -8.51 -3.35
N ALA A 65 4.61 -9.68 -3.27
CA ALA A 65 4.61 -10.66 -4.36
C ALA A 65 3.98 -10.09 -5.64
N LEU A 66 2.84 -9.39 -5.51
CA LEU A 66 2.17 -8.74 -6.63
C LEU A 66 3.02 -7.62 -7.25
N LEU A 67 3.64 -6.77 -6.42
CA LEU A 67 4.54 -5.72 -6.87
C LEU A 67 5.78 -6.31 -7.57
N GLY A 68 6.36 -7.38 -7.01
CA GLY A 68 7.46 -8.11 -7.62
C GLY A 68 7.09 -8.67 -9.01
N TYR A 69 5.92 -9.29 -9.12
CA TYR A 69 5.39 -9.78 -10.40
C TYR A 69 5.23 -8.65 -11.44
N VAL A 70 4.58 -7.54 -11.06
CA VAL A 70 4.37 -6.40 -11.97
C VAL A 70 5.69 -5.73 -12.35
N SER A 71 6.62 -5.57 -11.41
CA SER A 71 7.95 -5.02 -11.68
C SER A 71 8.77 -5.92 -12.61
N ALA A 72 8.73 -7.24 -12.43
CA ALA A 72 9.41 -8.17 -13.32
C ALA A 72 8.88 -8.09 -14.77
N ARG A 73 7.55 -8.03 -14.91
CA ARG A 73 6.87 -7.81 -16.21
C ARG A 73 7.26 -6.46 -16.82
N TRP A 74 7.28 -5.40 -16.01
CA TRP A 74 7.69 -4.07 -16.46
C TRP A 74 9.11 -4.09 -17.04
N LEU A 75 10.07 -4.65 -16.30
CA LEU A 75 11.47 -4.69 -16.72
C LEU A 75 11.68 -5.52 -17.98
N ARG A 76 11.00 -6.66 -18.11
CA ARG A 76 11.20 -7.61 -19.21
C ARG A 76 10.42 -7.27 -20.48
N GLU A 77 9.24 -6.64 -20.37
CA GLU A 77 8.31 -6.57 -21.50
C GLU A 77 7.83 -5.16 -21.83
N TRP A 78 7.73 -4.26 -20.83
CA TRP A 78 7.03 -2.98 -21.01
C TRP A 78 7.93 -1.76 -20.92
N SER A 79 9.13 -1.90 -20.37
CA SER A 79 10.10 -0.81 -20.20
C SER A 79 10.47 -0.11 -21.51
N GLY A 80 10.48 -0.84 -22.64
CA GLY A 80 10.77 -0.30 -23.97
C GLY A 80 9.55 0.22 -24.74
N SER A 81 8.32 -0.15 -24.35
CA SER A 81 7.09 0.15 -25.11
C SER A 81 6.09 1.03 -24.35
N MET A 82 6.30 1.22 -23.05
CA MET A 82 5.41 1.97 -22.16
C MET A 82 6.17 3.00 -21.35
N ARG A 83 5.49 4.09 -21.01
CA ARG A 83 6.00 5.16 -20.14
C ARG A 83 5.04 5.36 -18.97
N LEU A 84 5.59 5.54 -17.78
CA LEU A 84 4.81 5.93 -16.61
C LEU A 84 4.17 7.30 -16.84
N THR A 85 2.89 7.43 -16.50
CA THR A 85 2.23 8.74 -16.46
C THR A 85 2.76 9.53 -15.25
N ARG A 86 2.63 10.86 -15.25
CA ARG A 86 3.01 11.67 -14.07
C ARG A 86 2.30 11.21 -12.80
N THR A 87 0.99 10.95 -12.89
CA THR A 87 0.20 10.44 -11.75
C THR A 87 0.60 9.02 -11.37
N GLY A 88 0.97 8.18 -12.34
CA GLY A 88 1.50 6.84 -12.13
C GLY A 88 2.83 6.86 -11.39
N LEU A 89 3.77 7.70 -11.82
CA LEU A 89 5.07 7.88 -11.19
C LEU A 89 4.93 8.30 -9.72
N VAL A 90 4.09 9.30 -9.42
CA VAL A 90 3.83 9.74 -8.05
C VAL A 90 3.35 8.57 -7.18
N ARG A 91 2.38 7.79 -7.66
CA ARG A 91 1.84 6.64 -6.91
C ARG A 91 2.85 5.51 -6.76
N VAL A 92 3.71 5.26 -7.75
CA VAL A 92 4.81 4.29 -7.65
C VAL A 92 5.82 4.72 -6.60
N VAL A 93 6.24 5.99 -6.59
CA VAL A 93 7.17 6.53 -5.59
C VAL A 93 6.57 6.42 -4.18
N LEU A 94 5.29 6.77 -4.00
CA LEU A 94 4.60 6.60 -2.72
C LEU A 94 4.56 5.13 -2.28
N LEU A 95 4.23 4.20 -3.19
CA LEU A 95 4.25 2.76 -2.90
C LEU A 95 5.64 2.28 -2.47
N LEU A 96 6.70 2.71 -3.16
CA LEU A 96 8.09 2.37 -2.79
C LEU A 96 8.43 2.90 -1.39
N GLY A 97 8.01 4.13 -1.06
CA GLY A 97 8.16 4.68 0.29
C GLY A 97 7.40 3.88 1.35
N ILE A 98 6.16 3.46 1.07
CA ILE A 98 5.36 2.61 1.97
C ILE A 98 6.06 1.27 2.21
N VAL A 99 6.58 0.64 1.14
CA VAL A 99 7.32 -0.62 1.25
C VAL A 99 8.58 -0.44 2.08
N GLY A 100 9.38 0.60 1.81
CA GLY A 100 10.61 0.87 2.55
C GLY A 100 10.36 1.14 4.03
N THR A 101 9.42 2.02 4.35
CA THR A 101 9.03 2.30 5.75
C THR A 101 8.39 1.09 6.41
N GLY A 102 7.58 0.30 5.70
CA GLY A 102 7.01 -0.95 6.20
C GLY A 102 8.07 -1.99 6.55
N ALA A 103 9.12 -2.11 5.73
CA ALA A 103 10.26 -2.97 6.01
C ALA A 103 11.02 -2.51 7.27
N LEU A 104 11.23 -1.21 7.44
CA LEU A 104 11.82 -0.66 8.68
C LEU A 104 10.94 -0.93 9.90
N ARG A 105 9.61 -0.84 9.77
CA ARG A 105 8.66 -1.20 10.85
C ARG A 105 8.74 -2.68 11.21
N MET A 106 8.92 -3.55 10.23
CA MET A 106 9.12 -4.99 10.46
C MET A 106 10.48 -5.28 11.11
N TYR A 107 11.53 -4.57 10.69
CA TYR A 107 12.87 -4.72 11.25
C TYR A 107 12.94 -4.32 12.72
N LYS A 108 12.36 -3.17 13.10
CA LYS A 108 12.31 -2.74 14.52
C LYS A 108 11.51 -3.69 15.42
N ASN A 109 10.66 -4.55 14.85
CA ASN A 109 9.86 -5.52 15.61
C ASN A 109 10.60 -6.85 15.85
N GLN A 110 11.83 -7.01 15.34
CA GLN A 110 12.61 -8.23 15.56
C GLN A 110 13.17 -8.30 17.00
N PRO A 111 13.29 -9.50 17.58
CA PRO A 111 13.96 -9.68 18.87
C PRO A 111 15.38 -9.10 18.84
N GLY A 112 15.75 -8.31 19.84
CA GLY A 112 17.09 -7.73 19.95
C GLY A 112 17.35 -6.47 19.12
N VAL A 113 16.36 -5.97 18.37
CA VAL A 113 16.45 -4.68 17.67
C VAL A 113 15.74 -3.60 18.47
N SER A 114 16.50 -2.68 19.05
CA SER A 114 15.97 -1.47 19.70
C SER A 114 16.43 -0.23 18.95
N LEU A 115 15.48 0.53 18.41
CA LEU A 115 15.75 1.82 17.79
C LEU A 115 15.42 2.95 18.78
N GLU A 116 16.03 4.12 18.57
CA GLU A 116 15.72 5.32 19.32
C GLU A 116 14.22 5.68 19.20
N PRO A 117 13.55 6.13 20.28
CA PRO A 117 12.13 6.51 20.25
C PRO A 117 11.77 7.50 19.13
N PHE A 118 12.62 8.50 18.86
CA PHE A 118 12.40 9.46 17.78
C PHE A 118 12.39 8.78 16.40
N THR A 119 13.32 7.84 16.18
CA THR A 119 13.39 7.07 14.94
C THR A 119 12.15 6.19 14.76
N VAL A 120 11.70 5.52 15.82
CA VAL A 120 10.47 4.71 15.81
C VAL A 120 9.26 5.56 15.44
N MET A 121 9.11 6.71 16.09
CA MET A 121 8.05 7.67 15.81
C MET A 121 8.12 8.15 14.36
N LEU A 122 9.28 8.61 13.90
CA LEU A 122 9.45 9.13 12.55
C LEU A 122 9.06 8.08 11.50
N VAL A 123 9.48 6.82 11.68
CA VAL A 123 9.13 5.72 10.76
C VAL A 123 7.63 5.44 10.77
N ASP A 124 6.99 5.36 11.95
CA ASP A 124 5.56 5.07 12.06
C ASP A 124 4.70 6.19 11.45
N TRP A 125 5.03 7.46 11.72
CA TRP A 125 4.33 8.62 11.16
C TRP A 125 4.55 8.77 9.66
N THR A 126 5.78 8.52 9.19
CA THR A 126 6.08 8.55 7.75
C THR A 126 5.30 7.45 7.03
N HIS A 127 5.27 6.23 7.57
CA HIS A 127 4.52 5.12 6.97
C HIS A 127 3.03 5.44 6.86
N LEU A 128 2.42 5.92 7.94
CA LEU A 128 1.01 6.35 7.96
C LEU A 128 0.75 7.48 6.95
N GLY A 129 1.60 8.53 6.97
CA GLY A 129 1.48 9.65 6.05
C GLY A 129 1.56 9.23 4.59
N LEU A 130 2.47 8.34 4.23
CA LEU A 130 2.61 7.83 2.86
C LEU A 130 1.39 7.03 2.40
N VAL A 131 0.79 6.21 3.27
CA VAL A 131 -0.44 5.47 2.97
C VAL A 131 -1.60 6.43 2.69
N LEU A 132 -1.76 7.48 3.51
CA LEU A 132 -2.77 8.51 3.30
C LEU A 132 -2.55 9.29 2.00
N LEU A 133 -1.30 9.69 1.72
CA LEU A 133 -0.94 10.38 0.49
C LEU A 133 -1.18 9.51 -0.75
N LEU A 134 -0.90 8.21 -0.69
CA LEU A 134 -1.22 7.29 -1.78
C LEU A 134 -2.73 7.23 -2.04
N GLY A 135 -3.54 7.13 -0.98
CA GLY A 135 -5.00 7.15 -1.07
C GLY A 135 -5.52 8.43 -1.73
N LEU A 136 -5.05 9.60 -1.26
CA LEU A 136 -5.41 10.90 -1.82
C LEU A 136 -4.98 11.04 -3.29
N ALA A 137 -3.74 10.65 -3.62
CA ALA A 137 -3.23 10.67 -4.99
C ALA A 137 -4.04 9.76 -5.92
N ALA A 138 -4.47 8.59 -5.43
CA ALA A 138 -5.29 7.64 -6.20
C ALA A 138 -6.70 8.18 -6.46
N VAL A 139 -7.36 8.76 -5.45
CA VAL A 139 -8.67 9.39 -5.59
C VAL A 139 -8.58 10.59 -6.53
N TRP A 140 -7.61 11.47 -6.33
CA TRP A 140 -7.38 12.62 -7.21
C TRP A 140 -7.16 12.21 -8.68
N ALA A 141 -6.29 11.22 -8.92
CA ALA A 141 -6.04 10.71 -10.26
C ALA A 141 -7.30 10.11 -10.90
N ARG A 142 -8.20 9.52 -10.09
CA ARG A 142 -9.50 9.03 -10.56
C ARG A 142 -10.43 10.18 -10.94
N LEU A 143 -10.59 11.18 -10.08
CA LEU A 143 -11.46 12.34 -10.31
C LEU A 143 -11.03 13.13 -11.55
N MET A 144 -9.73 13.27 -11.77
CA MET A 144 -9.18 13.98 -12.92
C MET A 144 -9.10 13.15 -14.21
N GLY A 145 -9.66 11.93 -14.24
CA GLY A 145 -9.57 11.04 -15.40
C GLY A 145 -8.17 10.52 -15.72
N ARG A 146 -7.18 10.79 -14.85
CA ARG A 146 -5.74 10.46 -15.00
C ARG A 146 -5.35 9.17 -14.26
N ARG A 147 -6.24 8.18 -14.28
CA ARG A 147 -6.12 6.94 -13.48
C ARG A 147 -5.00 5.99 -13.91
N ALA A 148 -4.60 6.02 -15.19
CA ALA A 148 -3.62 5.08 -15.74
C ALA A 148 -2.23 5.25 -15.08
N TYR A 149 -1.58 4.14 -14.72
CA TYR A 149 -0.20 4.15 -14.21
C TYR A 149 0.81 4.33 -15.33
N ALA A 150 0.56 3.72 -16.49
CA ALA A 150 1.41 3.80 -17.67
C ALA A 150 0.57 3.93 -18.94
N VAL A 151 1.18 4.48 -19.98
CA VAL A 151 0.64 4.62 -21.33
C VAL A 151 1.69 4.14 -22.34
N ALA A 152 1.27 3.78 -23.56
CA ALA A 152 2.21 3.44 -24.61
C ALA A 152 3.17 4.63 -24.86
N GLY A 153 4.47 4.34 -24.96
CA GLY A 153 5.46 5.32 -25.35
C GLY A 153 5.20 5.74 -26.79
N ARG A 154 5.20 7.05 -27.08
CA ARG A 154 5.35 7.49 -28.47
C ARG A 154 6.82 7.26 -28.82
N HIS A 155 7.05 6.48 -29.88
CA HIS A 155 8.37 6.40 -30.52
C HIS A 155 8.82 7.78 -30.96
#